data_AF-A0A7X9P1Z3-F1
#
_entry.id   AF-A0A7X9P1Z3-F1
#
_cell.length_a   1.000
_cell.length_b   1.000
_cell.length_c   1.000
_cell.angle_alpha   90.00
_cell.angle_beta   90.00
_cell.angle_gamma   90.00
#
_symmetry.space_group_name_H-M   'P 1'
#
loop_
_entity.id
_entity.type
_entity.pdbx_description
1 polymer ?
#
loop_
_entity_poly.entity_id
_entity_poly.type
_entity_poly.pdbx_seq_one_letter_code
_entity_poly.pdbx_strand_id
1 'polypeptide(L)'
;MNRISLIKLTSNFKIRLRIIGVFLMIFGACSFLSGVILSSDKFDYKGEVPLSDVQDIIIDQDGFIYLSSQFYSKILCYNQLGEFVNSWNVKAGNGVFKMLKTKSQNIQVVTARGNKRLLFSRSGVLIHQEILPDYVYNITERAGETVNYNNYDFWIDNSTWNTKIIRSNELSPDKVIINQSILYFILKAPLPAILFIAIGVIVNISLMAVRE
;
A
#
# COMPACT_ATOMS: atom_id res chain seq x y z
N MET A 1 38.68 -30.30 18.28
CA MET A 1 37.29 -30.21 17.77
C MET A 1 36.39 -29.71 18.89
N ASN A 2 35.95 -28.46 18.85
CA ASN A 2 35.09 -27.87 19.88
C ASN A 2 33.65 -28.37 19.71
N ARG A 3 33.14 -29.12 20.70
CA ARG A 3 31.71 -29.42 20.82
C ARG A 3 30.98 -28.12 21.18
N ILE A 4 30.25 -27.56 20.21
CA ILE A 4 29.26 -26.51 20.48
C ILE A 4 28.17 -27.17 21.33
N SER A 5 28.05 -26.78 22.60
CA SER A 5 26.98 -27.23 23.48
C SER A 5 25.66 -26.61 23.01
N LEU A 6 24.75 -27.44 22.49
CA LEU A 6 23.38 -27.03 22.20
C LEU A 6 22.70 -26.59 23.49
N ILE A 7 22.28 -25.32 23.55
CA ILE A 7 21.53 -24.75 24.67
C ILE A 7 20.19 -25.52 24.78
N LYS A 8 20.01 -26.28 25.86
CA LYS A 8 18.73 -26.94 26.15
C LYS A 8 17.70 -25.90 26.58
N LEU A 9 16.73 -25.62 25.72
CA LEU A 9 15.59 -24.76 26.04
C LEU A 9 14.67 -25.44 27.05
N THR A 10 14.29 -24.73 28.12
CA THR A 10 13.33 -25.23 29.11
C THR A 10 11.93 -25.39 28.48
N SER A 11 11.12 -26.32 29.03
CA SER A 11 9.75 -26.57 28.54
C SER A 11 8.91 -25.28 28.52
N ASN A 12 9.00 -24.48 29.58
CA ASN A 12 8.29 -23.20 29.70
C ASN A 12 8.68 -22.21 28.60
N PHE A 13 9.96 -22.15 28.23
CA PHE A 13 10.42 -21.28 27.15
C PHE A 13 9.89 -21.73 25.78
N LYS A 14 9.86 -23.05 25.51
CA LYS A 14 9.27 -23.60 24.28
C LYS A 14 7.79 -23.24 24.16
N ILE A 15 7.03 -23.32 25.25
CA ILE A 15 5.60 -22.94 25.28
C ILE A 15 5.42 -21.46 24.93
N ARG A 16 6.22 -20.56 25.53
CA ARG A 16 6.17 -19.12 25.24
C ARG A 16 6.46 -18.82 23.77
N LEU A 17 7.46 -19.46 23.18
CA LEU A 17 7.77 -19.28 21.76
C LEU A 17 6.65 -19.78 20.84
N ARG A 18 5.98 -20.90 21.18
CA ARG A 18 4.80 -21.36 20.43
C ARG A 18 3.67 -20.35 20.47
N ILE A 19 3.38 -19.79 21.64
CA ILE A 19 2.37 -18.74 21.80
C ILE A 19 2.70 -17.54 20.93
N ILE A 20 3.96 -17.09 20.93
CA ILE A 20 4.43 -16.00 20.05
C ILE A 20 4.23 -16.36 18.58
N GLY A 21 4.62 -17.57 18.16
CA GLY A 21 4.47 -18.00 16.77
C GLY A 21 3.00 -18.03 16.33
N VAL A 22 2.10 -18.54 17.18
CA VAL A 22 0.64 -18.52 16.92
C VAL A 22 0.11 -17.10 16.84
N PHE A 23 0.53 -16.22 17.75
CA PHE A 23 0.16 -14.81 17.72
C PHE A 23 0.58 -14.14 16.41
N LEU A 24 1.82 -14.36 15.94
CA LEU A 24 2.30 -13.79 14.68
C LEU A 24 1.50 -14.29 13.47
N MET A 25 1.11 -15.58 13.44
CA MET A 25 0.26 -16.13 12.39
C MET A 25 -1.13 -15.46 12.36
N ILE A 26 -1.78 -15.36 13.52
CA ILE A 26 -3.11 -14.74 13.63
C ILE A 26 -3.03 -13.26 13.26
N PHE A 27 -2.02 -12.55 13.78
CA PHE A 27 -1.82 -11.14 13.51
C PHE A 27 -1.62 -10.88 12.00
N GLY A 28 -0.71 -11.63 11.36
CA GLY A 28 -0.48 -11.51 9.92
C GLY A 28 -1.73 -11.85 9.10
N ALA A 29 -2.47 -12.90 9.47
CA ALA A 29 -3.72 -13.26 8.79
C ALA A 29 -4.78 -12.16 8.91
N CYS A 30 -4.95 -11.58 10.11
CA CYS A 30 -5.87 -10.46 10.34
C CYS A 30 -5.47 -9.21 9.54
N SER A 31 -4.19 -8.85 9.49
CA SER A 31 -3.69 -7.72 8.70
C SER A 31 -3.91 -7.91 7.19
N PHE A 32 -3.73 -9.13 6.68
CA PHE A 32 -4.02 -9.43 5.27
C PHE A 32 -5.52 -9.35 4.97
N LEU A 33 -6.34 -10.02 5.79
CA LEU A 33 -7.79 -10.06 5.59
C LEU A 33 -8.43 -8.68 5.76
N SER A 34 -7.95 -7.85 6.68
CA SER A 34 -8.44 -6.49 6.83
C SER A 34 -8.21 -5.68 5.55
N GLY A 35 -7.04 -5.81 4.93
CA GLY A 35 -6.78 -5.13 3.67
C GLY A 35 -7.63 -5.64 2.50
N VAL A 36 -7.92 -6.94 2.43
CA VAL A 36 -8.88 -7.50 1.45
C VAL A 36 -10.30 -6.98 1.68
N ILE A 37 -10.71 -6.79 2.94
CA ILE A 37 -12.02 -6.19 3.27
C ILE A 37 -12.04 -4.71 2.87
N LEU A 38 -10.95 -3.98 3.17
CA LEU A 38 -10.82 -2.55 2.82
C LEU A 38 -10.73 -2.30 1.32
N SER A 39 -10.29 -3.28 0.51
CA SER A 39 -10.28 -3.21 -0.95
C SER A 39 -11.64 -3.53 -1.58
N SER A 40 -12.60 -4.00 -0.79
CA SER A 40 -13.92 -4.40 -1.27
C SER A 40 -14.80 -3.20 -1.57
N ASP A 41 -15.50 -3.26 -2.70
CA ASP A 41 -16.53 -2.27 -3.08
C ASP A 41 -17.70 -2.19 -2.07
N LYS A 42 -17.84 -3.18 -1.19
CA LYS A 42 -18.90 -3.23 -0.16
C LYS A 42 -18.60 -2.39 1.08
N PHE A 43 -17.35 -1.93 1.25
CA PHE A 43 -16.93 -1.20 2.45
C PHE A 43 -16.27 0.13 2.06
N ASP A 44 -17.00 1.23 2.25
CA ASP A 44 -16.54 2.59 1.91
C ASP A 44 -15.81 3.24 3.10
N TYR A 45 -14.62 2.73 3.41
CA TYR A 45 -13.74 3.36 4.41
C TYR A 45 -13.03 4.58 3.82
N LYS A 46 -13.29 5.77 4.35
CA LYS A 46 -12.68 7.03 3.87
C LYS A 46 -11.43 7.47 4.62
N GLY A 47 -10.98 6.66 5.59
CA GLY A 47 -9.75 6.93 6.33
C GLY A 47 -8.51 6.58 5.52
N GLU A 48 -7.36 6.91 6.10
CA GLU A 48 -6.07 6.58 5.53
C GLU A 48 -5.78 5.08 5.66
N VAL A 49 -5.23 4.49 4.59
CA VAL A 49 -4.75 3.10 4.60
C VAL A 49 -3.25 3.07 4.32
N PRO A 50 -2.54 1.98 4.65
CA PRO A 50 -1.13 1.87 4.34
C PRO A 50 -0.83 2.11 2.85
N LEU A 51 0.24 2.85 2.57
CA LEU A 51 0.81 3.05 1.24
C LEU A 51 1.36 1.71 0.76
N SER A 52 0.54 0.94 0.04
CA SER A 52 0.89 -0.39 -0.44
C SER A 52 0.83 -0.48 -1.95
N ASP A 53 1.99 -0.84 -2.52
CA ASP A 53 2.20 -0.91 -3.97
C ASP A 53 1.76 0.40 -4.63
N VAL A 54 2.40 1.51 -4.24
CA VAL A 54 2.06 2.84 -4.78
C VAL A 54 2.79 3.01 -6.10
N GLN A 55 2.04 3.20 -7.18
CA GLN A 55 2.60 3.22 -8.53
C GLN A 55 2.31 4.50 -9.31
N ASP A 56 1.37 5.32 -8.82
CA ASP A 56 1.00 6.58 -9.46
C ASP A 56 0.95 7.71 -8.43
N ILE A 57 1.54 8.85 -8.81
CA ILE A 57 1.40 10.14 -8.14
C ILE A 57 0.83 11.18 -9.11
N ILE A 58 -0.18 11.92 -8.64
CA ILE A 58 -0.75 13.07 -9.37
C ILE A 58 -0.78 14.26 -8.42
N ILE A 59 -0.43 15.44 -8.92
CA ILE A 59 -0.60 16.70 -8.19
C ILE A 59 -1.55 17.60 -8.98
N ASP A 60 -2.60 18.11 -8.32
CA ASP A 60 -3.49 19.09 -8.94
C ASP A 60 -2.95 20.52 -8.81
N GLN A 61 -3.64 21.46 -9.45
CA GLN A 61 -3.24 22.88 -9.45
C GLN A 61 -3.24 23.56 -8.08
N ASP A 62 -3.96 23.00 -7.09
CA ASP A 62 -4.03 23.53 -5.72
C ASP A 62 -2.96 22.87 -4.82
N GLY A 63 -2.16 21.96 -5.37
CA GLY A 63 -1.09 21.25 -4.68
C GLY A 63 -1.55 20.03 -3.89
N PHE A 64 -2.79 19.53 -4.09
CA PHE A 64 -3.19 18.25 -3.51
C PHE A 64 -2.50 17.10 -4.24
N ILE A 65 -2.00 16.16 -3.45
CA ILE A 65 -1.24 15.00 -3.90
C ILE A 65 -2.15 13.77 -3.83
N TYR A 66 -2.35 13.12 -4.96
CA TYR A 66 -3.15 11.91 -5.09
C TYR A 66 -2.24 10.72 -5.36
N LEU A 67 -2.37 9.68 -4.55
CA LEU A 67 -1.57 8.47 -4.63
C LEU A 67 -2.45 7.25 -4.87
N SER A 68 -2.00 6.33 -5.74
CA SER A 68 -2.65 5.03 -5.88
C SER A 68 -2.20 4.09 -4.76
N SER A 69 -3.12 3.45 -4.05
CA SER A 69 -2.81 2.30 -3.17
C SER A 69 -3.41 1.05 -3.79
N GLN A 70 -2.59 0.27 -4.51
CA GLN A 70 -3.07 -0.78 -5.41
C GLN A 70 -3.65 -1.96 -4.63
N PHE A 71 -2.98 -2.41 -3.57
CA PHE A 71 -3.47 -3.51 -2.75
C PHE A 71 -4.84 -3.19 -2.12
N TYR A 72 -5.01 -1.95 -1.67
CA TYR A 72 -6.26 -1.50 -1.06
C TYR A 72 -7.28 -0.98 -2.08
N SER A 73 -6.97 -1.01 -3.39
CA SER A 73 -7.84 -0.50 -4.45
C SER A 73 -8.37 0.92 -4.17
N LYS A 74 -7.49 1.82 -3.70
CA LYS A 74 -7.87 3.17 -3.24
C LYS A 74 -7.03 4.26 -3.86
N ILE A 75 -7.62 5.43 -4.01
CA ILE A 75 -6.90 6.69 -4.17
C ILE A 75 -6.83 7.38 -2.82
N LEU A 76 -5.64 7.82 -2.43
CA LEU A 76 -5.38 8.58 -1.22
C LEU A 76 -5.08 10.03 -1.60
N CYS A 77 -5.69 10.98 -0.91
CA CYS A 77 -5.49 12.41 -1.12
C CYS A 77 -4.80 13.01 0.10
N TYR A 78 -3.74 13.76 -0.16
CA TYR A 78 -2.96 14.51 0.82
C TYR A 78 -2.89 15.96 0.39
N ASN A 79 -2.77 16.87 1.35
CA ASN A 79 -2.48 18.27 1.03
C ASN A 79 -0.98 18.46 0.70
N GLN A 80 -0.60 19.69 0.30
CA GLN A 80 0.79 20.05 -0.02
C GLN A 80 1.78 19.92 1.16
N LEU A 81 1.28 19.82 2.40
CA LEU A 81 2.09 19.59 3.60
C LEU A 81 2.27 18.10 3.91
N GLY A 82 1.61 17.22 3.13
CA GLY A 82 1.65 15.77 3.32
C GLY A 82 0.66 15.25 4.35
N GLU A 83 -0.31 16.05 4.76
CA GLU A 83 -1.36 15.64 5.70
C GLU A 83 -2.47 14.93 4.94
N PHE A 84 -2.94 13.80 5.47
CA PHE A 84 -4.04 13.05 4.87
C PHE A 84 -5.34 13.86 4.89
N VAL A 85 -6.05 13.87 3.76
CA VAL A 85 -7.30 14.63 3.58
C VAL A 85 -8.49 13.69 3.39
N ASN A 86 -8.40 12.74 2.46
CA ASN A 86 -9.49 11.82 2.14
C ASN A 86 -8.98 10.59 1.37
N SER A 87 -9.80 9.53 1.32
CA SER A 87 -9.60 8.41 0.42
C SER A 87 -10.91 7.93 -0.20
N TRP A 88 -10.81 7.24 -1.33
CA TRP A 88 -11.98 6.61 -1.96
C TRP A 88 -11.59 5.35 -2.74
N ASN A 89 -12.57 4.45 -2.87
CA ASN A 89 -12.40 3.19 -3.57
C ASN A 89 -12.38 3.39 -5.08
N VAL A 90 -11.37 2.80 -5.71
CA VAL A 90 -11.35 2.52 -7.14
C VAL A 90 -11.91 1.11 -7.30
N LYS A 91 -13.09 0.99 -7.91
CA LYS A 91 -13.80 -0.28 -8.14
C LYS A 91 -13.11 -1.16 -9.19
N ALA A 92 -11.83 -1.47 -8.97
CA ALA A 92 -10.92 -2.16 -9.87
C ALA A 92 -11.05 -3.69 -9.82
N GLY A 93 -11.99 -4.23 -9.03
CA GLY A 93 -12.23 -5.68 -8.96
C GLY A 93 -11.05 -6.45 -8.40
N ASN A 94 -10.43 -5.94 -7.33
CA ASN A 94 -9.19 -6.48 -6.72
C ASN A 94 -8.03 -6.60 -7.73
N GLY A 95 -8.00 -5.72 -8.72
CA GLY A 95 -6.94 -5.63 -9.72
C GLY A 95 -6.21 -4.30 -9.64
N VAL A 96 -5.08 -4.22 -10.33
CA VAL A 96 -4.33 -2.97 -10.47
C VAL A 96 -5.07 -1.97 -11.35
N PHE A 97 -4.77 -0.68 -11.16
CA PHE A 97 -5.31 0.42 -11.93
C PHE A 97 -4.23 1.48 -12.19
N LYS A 98 -4.42 2.26 -13.25
CA LYS A 98 -3.57 3.40 -13.60
C LYS A 98 -4.32 4.69 -13.34
N MET A 99 -3.66 5.67 -12.74
CA MET A 99 -4.21 7.02 -12.59
C MET A 99 -3.67 7.97 -13.65
N LEU A 100 -4.52 8.89 -14.09
CA LEU A 100 -4.16 9.99 -15.00
C LEU A 100 -4.85 11.28 -14.56
N LYS A 101 -4.18 12.41 -14.78
CA LYS A 101 -4.77 13.73 -14.60
C LYS A 101 -5.41 14.17 -15.91
N THR A 102 -6.67 14.55 -15.86
CA THR A 102 -7.36 15.14 -17.02
C THR A 102 -7.09 16.64 -17.14
N LYS A 103 -7.37 17.23 -18.31
CA LYS A 103 -7.26 18.69 -18.52
C LYS A 103 -8.12 19.51 -17.56
N SER A 104 -9.26 18.96 -17.12
CA SER A 104 -10.18 19.60 -16.17
C SER A 104 -9.81 19.36 -14.70
N GLN A 105 -8.59 18.88 -14.41
CA GLN A 105 -8.10 18.53 -13.07
C GLN A 105 -8.88 17.39 -12.37
N ASN A 106 -9.73 16.66 -13.11
CA ASN A 106 -10.34 15.42 -12.61
C ASN A 106 -9.34 14.26 -12.69
N ILE A 107 -9.58 13.24 -11.88
CA ILE A 107 -8.73 12.05 -11.81
C ILE A 107 -9.39 10.95 -12.64
N GLN A 108 -8.74 10.61 -13.74
CA GLN A 108 -9.13 9.47 -14.55
C GLN A 108 -8.41 8.22 -14.03
N VAL A 109 -9.13 7.11 -14.00
CA VAL A 109 -8.59 5.81 -13.64
C VAL A 109 -8.94 4.81 -14.73
N VAL A 110 -7.97 3.99 -15.12
CA VAL A 110 -8.18 2.84 -16.00
C VAL A 110 -7.84 1.56 -15.24
N THR A 111 -8.80 0.64 -15.15
CA THR A 111 -8.64 -0.60 -14.39
C THR A 111 -8.18 -1.74 -15.29
N ALA A 112 -7.23 -2.57 -14.82
CA ALA A 112 -6.80 -3.75 -15.57
C ALA A 112 -7.93 -4.78 -15.66
N ARG A 113 -8.63 -5.02 -14.55
CA ARG A 113 -9.78 -5.93 -14.51
C ARG A 113 -11.06 -5.19 -14.82
N GLY A 114 -11.91 -5.81 -15.63
CA GLY A 114 -13.19 -5.23 -16.07
C GLY A 114 -13.04 -4.07 -17.06
N ASN A 115 -11.80 -3.68 -17.39
CA ASN A 115 -11.47 -2.73 -18.43
C ASN A 115 -12.31 -1.44 -18.37
N LYS A 116 -12.39 -0.85 -17.18
CA LYS A 116 -13.22 0.31 -16.91
C LYS A 116 -12.40 1.58 -17.03
N ARG A 117 -13.03 2.62 -17.58
CA ARG A 117 -12.59 4.00 -17.38
C ARG A 117 -13.49 4.65 -16.35
N LEU A 118 -12.88 5.15 -15.28
CA LEU A 118 -13.55 5.86 -14.20
C LEU A 118 -13.04 7.29 -14.19
N LEU A 119 -13.94 8.24 -13.98
CA LEU A 119 -13.59 9.65 -13.82
C LEU A 119 -14.09 10.12 -12.45
N PHE A 120 -13.18 10.58 -11.62
CA PHE A 120 -13.46 11.11 -10.30
C PHE A 120 -13.23 12.62 -10.26
N SER A 121 -14.04 13.32 -9.47
CA SER A 121 -13.75 14.68 -9.04
C SER A 121 -12.51 14.70 -8.14
N ARG A 122 -11.96 15.89 -7.93
CA ARG A 122 -10.88 16.13 -6.94
C ARG A 122 -11.27 15.75 -5.51
N SER A 123 -12.57 15.77 -5.18
CA SER A 123 -13.10 15.35 -3.88
C SER A 123 -13.36 13.83 -3.77
N GLY A 124 -13.11 13.06 -4.84
CA GLY A 124 -13.31 11.62 -4.86
C GLY A 124 -14.72 11.15 -5.23
N VAL A 125 -15.58 12.05 -5.74
CA VAL A 125 -16.91 11.67 -6.24
C VAL A 125 -16.77 11.09 -7.64
N LEU A 126 -17.33 9.90 -7.88
CA LEU A 126 -17.36 9.30 -9.21
C LEU A 126 -18.32 10.11 -10.11
N ILE A 127 -17.76 10.73 -11.15
CA ILE A 127 -18.49 11.54 -12.14
C ILE A 127 -18.99 10.65 -13.28
N HIS A 128 -18.11 9.76 -13.77
CA HIS A 128 -18.40 8.92 -14.92
C HIS A 128 -17.73 7.56 -14.80
N GLN A 129 -18.41 6.53 -15.32
CA GLN A 129 -17.88 5.18 -15.44
C GLN A 129 -18.38 4.58 -16.74
N GLU A 130 -17.48 3.91 -17.45
CA GLU A 130 -17.80 3.11 -18.62
C GLU A 130 -16.91 1.88 -18.69
N ILE A 131 -17.39 0.88 -19.43
CA ILE A 131 -16.63 -0.34 -19.77
C ILE A 131 -16.13 -0.15 -21.19
N LEU A 132 -14.83 -0.33 -21.38
CA LEU A 132 -14.20 -0.16 -22.69
C LEU A 132 -14.22 -1.51 -23.46
N PRO A 133 -14.35 -1.47 -24.80
CA PRO A 133 -14.37 -2.69 -25.62
C PRO A 133 -12.97 -3.29 -25.81
N ASP A 134 -11.93 -2.45 -25.89
CA ASP A 134 -10.53 -2.87 -26.09
C ASP A 134 -9.76 -2.82 -24.78
N TYR A 135 -8.76 -3.67 -24.57
CA TYR A 135 -7.94 -3.71 -23.35
C TYR A 135 -7.06 -2.46 -23.18
N VAL A 136 -7.71 -1.33 -22.91
CA VAL A 136 -7.15 0.03 -22.91
C VAL A 136 -6.14 0.20 -21.78
N TYR A 137 -6.23 -0.63 -20.73
CA TYR A 137 -5.25 -0.65 -19.65
C TYR A 137 -3.80 -0.75 -20.16
N ASN A 138 -3.51 -1.60 -21.15
CA ASN A 138 -2.14 -1.80 -21.62
C ASN A 138 -1.58 -0.61 -22.40
N ILE A 139 -2.42 0.05 -23.20
CA ILE A 139 -2.02 1.18 -24.04
C ILE A 139 -2.09 2.52 -23.30
N THR A 140 -2.76 2.56 -22.15
CA THR A 140 -2.86 3.78 -21.34
C THR A 140 -1.53 4.02 -20.63
N GLU A 141 -0.91 5.15 -20.91
CA GLU A 141 0.21 5.66 -20.11
C GLU A 141 -0.29 6.04 -18.72
N ARG A 142 0.48 5.68 -17.70
CA ARG A 142 0.16 5.99 -16.31
C ARG A 142 0.82 7.30 -15.91
N ALA A 143 0.32 7.98 -14.87
CA ALA A 143 0.98 9.17 -14.33
C ALA A 143 2.43 8.88 -13.90
N GLY A 144 2.67 7.69 -13.37
CA GLY A 144 4.01 7.21 -13.03
C GLY A 144 4.44 7.60 -11.63
N GLU A 145 5.70 7.32 -11.32
CA GLU A 145 6.24 7.47 -9.96
C GLU A 145 6.85 8.85 -9.70
N THR A 146 6.95 9.71 -10.72
CA THR A 146 7.54 11.06 -10.62
C THR A 146 6.64 12.08 -11.31
N VAL A 147 6.48 13.25 -10.69
CA VAL A 147 5.73 14.37 -11.25
C VAL A 147 6.40 15.71 -10.91
N ASN A 148 6.48 16.60 -11.89
CA ASN A 148 6.95 17.97 -11.69
C ASN A 148 5.77 18.89 -11.35
N TYR A 149 5.92 19.72 -10.31
CA TYR A 149 4.94 20.71 -9.89
C TYR A 149 5.63 21.93 -9.27
N ASN A 150 5.39 23.12 -9.82
CA ASN A 150 5.93 24.40 -9.34
C ASN A 150 7.46 24.40 -9.15
N ASN A 151 8.21 23.87 -10.13
CA ASN A 151 9.68 23.72 -10.08
C ASN A 151 10.18 22.76 -8.99
N TYR A 152 9.31 21.90 -8.46
CA TYR A 152 9.71 20.79 -7.60
C TYR A 152 9.39 19.47 -8.30
N ASP A 153 10.31 18.53 -8.18
CA ASP A 153 10.05 17.14 -8.54
C ASP A 153 9.55 16.41 -7.30
N PHE A 154 8.46 15.68 -7.48
CA PHE A 154 7.92 14.77 -6.48
C PHE A 154 8.06 13.35 -7.00
N TRP A 155 8.54 12.44 -6.17
CA TRP A 155 8.57 11.03 -6.54
C TRP A 155 8.24 10.10 -5.39
N ILE A 156 7.85 8.88 -5.78
CA ILE A 156 7.56 7.78 -4.87
C ILE A 156 8.87 7.06 -4.57
N ASP A 157 9.31 7.12 -3.31
CA ASP A 157 10.33 6.21 -2.80
C ASP A 157 9.64 4.93 -2.32
N ASN A 158 9.68 3.89 -3.15
CA ASN A 158 9.15 2.56 -2.86
C ASN A 158 10.14 1.65 -2.12
N SER A 159 11.01 2.22 -1.28
CA SER A 159 11.89 1.46 -0.39
C SER A 159 11.13 0.31 0.29
N THR A 160 11.76 -0.86 0.35
CA THR A 160 11.13 -2.17 0.64
C THR A 160 10.32 -2.20 1.94
N TRP A 161 10.59 -1.26 2.85
CA TRP A 161 10.03 -1.25 4.20
C TRP A 161 9.19 -0.01 4.53
N ASN A 162 9.27 1.09 3.76
CA ASN A 162 8.45 2.26 4.04
C ASN A 162 8.32 3.15 2.81
N THR A 163 7.14 3.14 2.18
CA THR A 163 6.86 3.99 1.03
C THR A 163 6.74 5.44 1.48
N LYS A 164 7.47 6.33 0.82
CA LYS A 164 7.48 7.76 1.13
C LYS A 164 7.32 8.58 -0.13
N ILE A 165 6.79 9.79 0.00
CA ILE A 165 6.81 10.78 -1.08
C ILE A 165 7.87 11.83 -0.75
N ILE A 166 8.82 11.96 -1.66
CA ILE A 166 9.93 12.91 -1.54
C ILE A 166 9.67 14.06 -2.51
N ARG A 167 10.02 15.26 -2.07
CA ARG A 167 10.02 16.48 -2.87
C ARG A 167 11.44 17.02 -2.94
N SER A 168 11.90 17.37 -4.13
CA SER A 168 13.20 17.99 -4.35
C SER A 168 13.16 19.10 -5.38
N ASN A 169 14.20 19.91 -5.38
CA ASN A 169 14.47 21.00 -6.32
C ASN A 169 16.00 21.17 -6.38
N GLU A 170 16.55 21.57 -7.52
CA GLU A 170 17.98 21.85 -7.70
C GLU A 170 18.60 22.72 -6.59
N LEU A 171 17.80 23.62 -6.01
CA LEU A 171 18.25 24.59 -5.00
C LEU A 171 18.00 24.15 -3.55
N SER A 172 17.36 23.00 -3.30
CA SER A 172 16.95 22.60 -1.95
C SER A 172 17.14 21.10 -1.73
N PRO A 173 17.58 20.68 -0.53
CA PRO A 173 17.74 19.27 -0.23
C PRO A 173 16.39 18.54 -0.29
N ASP A 174 16.46 17.25 -0.61
CA ASP A 174 15.33 16.32 -0.60
C ASP A 174 14.58 16.39 0.72
N LYS A 175 13.26 16.61 0.63
CA LYS A 175 12.37 16.67 1.77
C LYS A 175 11.30 15.60 1.65
N VAL A 176 11.20 14.74 2.66
CA VAL A 176 10.08 13.81 2.79
C VAL A 176 8.83 14.61 3.14
N ILE A 177 7.82 14.53 2.28
CA ILE A 177 6.53 15.23 2.48
C ILE A 177 5.49 14.27 3.07
N ILE A 178 5.39 13.05 2.53
CA ILE A 178 4.47 12.04 3.04
C ILE A 178 5.29 10.88 3.60
N ASN A 179 5.08 10.58 4.87
CA ASN A 179 5.69 9.46 5.58
C ASN A 179 4.71 8.91 6.60
N GLN A 180 4.25 7.68 6.37
CA GLN A 180 3.37 7.03 7.33
C GLN A 180 4.15 6.50 8.54
N SER A 181 3.47 6.37 9.67
CA SER A 181 4.07 5.84 10.89
C SER A 181 4.44 4.36 10.73
N ILE A 182 5.32 3.88 11.61
CA ILE A 182 5.72 2.45 11.66
C ILE A 182 4.51 1.52 11.85
N LEU A 183 3.41 2.00 12.43
CA LEU A 183 2.19 1.22 12.58
C LEU A 183 1.55 0.87 11.23
N TYR A 184 1.51 1.82 10.29
CA TYR A 184 1.03 1.55 8.93
C TYR A 184 1.92 0.54 8.22
N PHE A 185 3.23 0.56 8.47
CA PHE A 185 4.13 -0.47 7.96
C PHE A 185 3.78 -1.86 8.51
N ILE A 186 3.54 -1.99 9.82
CA ILE A 186 3.18 -3.27 10.44
C ILE A 186 1.83 -3.80 9.89
N LEU A 187 0.88 -2.89 9.64
CA LEU A 187 -0.44 -3.20 9.09
C LEU A 187 -0.47 -3.29 7.56
N LYS A 188 0.64 -2.97 6.87
CA LYS A 188 0.72 -3.01 5.41
C LYS A 188 0.62 -4.44 4.93
N ALA A 189 -0.33 -4.70 4.04
CA ALA A 189 -0.47 -5.96 3.32
C ALA A 189 -0.11 -5.74 1.83
N PRO A 190 0.44 -6.75 1.13
CA PRO A 190 0.52 -8.13 1.59
C PRO A 190 1.83 -8.51 2.30
N LEU A 191 2.96 -7.83 2.03
CA LEU A 191 4.29 -8.34 2.37
C LEU A 191 4.56 -8.49 3.90
N PRO A 192 4.44 -7.44 4.74
CA PRO A 192 4.58 -7.60 6.19
C PRO A 192 3.65 -8.67 6.78
N ALA A 193 2.39 -8.70 6.33
CA ALA A 193 1.41 -9.69 6.77
C ALA A 193 1.86 -11.14 6.49
N ILE A 194 2.33 -11.41 5.26
CA ILE A 194 2.85 -12.74 4.87
C ILE A 194 4.11 -13.09 5.68
N LEU A 195 4.98 -12.12 5.93
CA LEU A 195 6.20 -12.32 6.72
C LEU A 195 5.87 -12.75 8.16
N PHE A 196 4.91 -12.09 8.81
CA PHE A 196 4.46 -12.49 10.15
C PHE A 196 3.90 -13.91 10.18
N ILE A 197 3.11 -14.28 9.17
CA ILE A 197 2.60 -15.66 9.03
C ILE A 197 3.77 -16.64 8.89
N ALA A 198 4.71 -16.38 7.97
CA ALA A 198 5.84 -17.27 7.71
C ALA A 198 6.74 -17.45 8.95
N ILE A 199 7.09 -16.36 9.65
CA ILE A 199 7.85 -16.41 10.90
C ILE A 199 7.08 -17.23 11.94
N GLY A 200 5.78 -16.99 12.08
CA GLY A 200 4.94 -17.73 13.03
C GLY A 200 4.89 -19.23 12.76
N VAL A 201 4.83 -19.64 11.48
CA VAL A 201 4.91 -21.04 11.06
C VAL A 201 6.28 -21.64 11.37
N ILE A 202 7.38 -20.96 10.99
CA ILE A 202 8.75 -21.43 11.21
C ILE A 202 9.04 -21.64 12.70
N VAL A 203 8.64 -20.70 13.56
CA VAL A 203 8.79 -20.81 15.01
C VAL A 203 8.07 -22.06 15.54
N ASN A 204 6.84 -22.30 15.08
CA ASN A 204 6.07 -23.46 15.54
C ASN A 204 6.66 -24.79 15.06
N ILE A 205 7.04 -24.90 13.78
CA ILE A 205 7.65 -26.13 13.22
C ILE A 205 8.99 -26.44 13.91
N SER A 206 9.85 -25.42 14.07
CA SER A 206 11.16 -25.58 14.71
C SER A 206 11.04 -26.13 16.12
N LEU A 207 10.00 -25.73 16.87
CA LEU A 207 9.74 -26.23 18.23
C LEU A 207 9.09 -27.62 18.28
N MET A 208 8.62 -28.15 17.15
CA MET A 208 8.18 -29.55 17.04
C MET A 208 9.35 -30.48 16.78
N ALA A 209 10.34 -30.06 15.99
CA ALA A 209 11.52 -30.88 15.67
C ALA A 209 12.43 -31.16 16.88
N VAL A 210 12.43 -30.30 17.91
CA VAL A 210 13.22 -30.49 19.16
C VAL A 210 12.50 -31.39 20.18
N ARG A 211 11.73 -32.39 19.74
CA ARG A 211 11.03 -33.35 20.62
C ARG A 211 11.74 -34.70 20.77
N GLU A 212 12.93 -34.84 20.21
CA GLU A 212 13.80 -36.02 20.31
C GLU A 212 15.07 -35.69 21.12
#